data_AF-A0A812L8P0-F1
#
_entry.id   AF-A0A812L8P0-F1
#
_cell.length_a   1.000
_cell.length_b   1.000
_cell.length_c   1.000
_cell.angle_alpha   90.00
_cell.angle_beta   90.00
_cell.angle_gamma   90.00
#
_symmetry.space_group_name_H-M   'P 1'
#
loop_
_entity.id
_entity.type
_entity.pdbx_description
1 polymer ?
#
loop_
_entity_poly.entity_id
_entity_poly.type
_entity_poly.pdbx_seq_one_letter_code
_entity_poly.pdbx_strand_id
1 'polypeptide(L)'
;MANAAPPAPALPDALTRGSSDLRFLLQRQGIDDDHQRTLFSAGVDTLDKFSAFATGEADLLAVLKDEFRLDPTAGLAARGQVASFVAAWKASKVRVQRQAEVEAEQDTREWTKPIPTAEYLLLRQAYVKTYGTLDERVLPSKEFLEKKLMEVEHGEFKSESLQEVTTRDELDPDTLMDASDNVIHTPPWQLVLAYEQAIRKQAFHYMVADNSPMGASWERAWKDPVTKERHFSTPLSLYSKRRPDNINMPARETWIPRPPGKGQKGTKGAKGRGRGGRSFRGHAATKTGEPICFRYNTEEGCSLANCKFKHICSHCFDHNHNFVGCPKRKPADTAGKH
;
A
#
# COMPACT_ATOMS: atom_id res chain seq x y z
N MET A 1 51.07 -4.01 56.72
CA MET A 1 50.42 -3.87 55.40
C MET A 1 48.97 -4.26 55.58
N ALA A 2 48.07 -3.27 55.71
CA ALA A 2 46.65 -3.53 55.90
C ALA A 2 46.04 -3.89 54.54
N ASN A 3 45.60 -5.14 54.37
CA ASN A 3 44.85 -5.58 53.21
C ASN A 3 43.46 -4.94 53.26
N ALA A 4 43.23 -3.95 52.40
CA ALA A 4 41.91 -3.39 52.17
C ALA A 4 41.00 -4.49 51.59
N ALA A 5 39.84 -4.68 52.22
CA ALA A 5 38.80 -5.56 51.73
C ALA A 5 38.36 -5.14 50.31
N PRO A 6 38.03 -6.11 49.42
CA PRO A 6 37.56 -5.79 48.08
C PRO A 6 36.24 -4.99 48.13
N PRO A 7 36.05 -3.99 47.25
CA PRO A 7 34.81 -3.22 47.22
C PRO A 7 33.62 -4.13 46.89
N ALA A 8 32.52 -3.92 47.60
CA ALA A 8 31.25 -4.62 47.38
C ALA A 8 30.80 -4.52 45.91
N PRO A 9 30.16 -5.54 45.33
CA PRO A 9 29.71 -5.52 43.95
C PRO A 9 28.69 -4.39 43.74
N ALA A 10 29.00 -3.48 42.81
CA ALA A 10 28.10 -2.41 42.42
C ALA A 10 26.79 -3.02 41.90
N LEU A 11 25.66 -2.63 42.50
CA LEU A 11 24.33 -2.98 42.02
C LEU A 11 24.21 -2.60 40.53
N PRO A 12 23.56 -3.43 39.70
CA PRO A 12 23.39 -3.12 38.28
C PRO A 12 22.72 -1.75 38.14
N ASP A 13 23.31 -0.87 37.32
CA ASP A 13 22.80 0.48 37.09
C ASP A 13 21.33 0.40 36.66
N ALA A 14 20.45 1.09 37.36
CA ALA A 14 19.00 1.02 37.14
C ALA A 14 18.62 1.37 35.69
N LEU A 15 19.48 2.14 34.99
CA LEU A 15 19.38 2.43 33.56
C LEU A 15 19.35 1.18 32.66
N THR A 16 19.98 0.09 33.09
CA THR A 16 20.06 -1.15 32.30
C THR A 16 18.76 -1.96 32.31
N ARG A 17 17.85 -1.69 33.25
CA ARG A 17 16.59 -2.41 33.39
C ARG A 17 15.57 -2.01 32.33
N GLY A 18 15.65 -0.79 31.80
CA GLY A 18 14.77 -0.32 30.74
C GLY A 18 15.02 -1.03 29.40
N SER A 19 13.93 -1.36 28.71
CA SER A 19 13.93 -1.80 27.31
C SER A 19 14.65 -0.80 26.41
N SER A 20 15.33 -1.30 25.37
CA SER A 20 16.09 -0.47 24.42
C SER A 20 15.25 0.65 23.82
N ASP A 21 14.00 0.34 23.47
CA ASP A 21 13.09 1.28 22.81
C ASP A 21 12.63 2.40 23.73
N LEU A 22 12.35 2.07 24.99
CA LEU A 22 11.98 3.07 26.00
C LEU A 22 13.17 3.97 26.31
N ARG A 23 14.37 3.40 26.54
CA ARG A 23 15.59 4.17 26.80
C ARG A 23 15.90 5.13 25.66
N PHE A 24 15.84 4.67 24.42
CA PHE A 24 16.04 5.52 23.26
C PHE A 24 15.02 6.66 23.18
N LEU A 25 13.76 6.38 23.47
CA LEU A 25 12.69 7.39 23.46
C LEU A 25 12.91 8.46 24.54
N LEU A 26 13.26 8.07 25.77
CA LEU A 26 13.52 9.00 26.88
C LEU A 26 14.77 9.85 26.63
N GLN A 27 15.85 9.22 26.15
CA GLN A 27 17.09 9.92 25.79
C GLN A 27 16.87 10.93 24.65
N ARG A 28 16.06 10.57 23.63
CA ARG A 28 15.75 11.46 22.51
C ARG A 28 14.98 12.72 22.93
N GLN A 29 14.15 12.61 23.98
CA GLN A 29 13.39 13.75 24.51
C GLN A 29 14.17 14.55 25.56
N GLY A 30 15.38 14.13 25.92
CA GLY A 30 16.25 14.83 26.87
C GLY A 30 15.81 14.70 28.32
N ILE A 31 15.21 13.58 28.70
CA ILE A 31 14.87 13.30 30.11
C ILE A 31 16.15 12.91 30.86
N ASP A 32 16.44 13.57 31.98
CA ASP A 32 17.68 13.33 32.72
C ASP A 32 17.75 11.89 33.25
N ASP A 33 18.96 11.33 33.27
CA ASP A 33 19.24 9.95 33.67
C ASP A 33 18.76 9.62 35.08
N ASP A 34 18.77 10.58 36.01
CA ASP A 34 18.27 10.39 37.37
C ASP A 34 16.76 10.10 37.39
N HIS A 35 15.99 10.79 36.56
CA HIS A 35 14.57 10.50 36.43
C HIS A 35 14.33 9.16 35.72
N GLN A 36 15.16 8.81 34.73
CA GLN A 36 15.08 7.48 34.10
C GLN A 36 15.36 6.35 35.11
N ARG A 37 16.36 6.51 35.99
CA ARG A 37 16.65 5.53 37.06
C ARG A 37 15.48 5.33 38.01
N THR A 38 14.81 6.41 38.41
CA THR A 38 13.62 6.36 39.27
C THR A 38 12.46 5.65 38.57
N LEU A 39 12.26 5.92 37.28
CA LEU A 39 11.23 5.26 36.47
C LEU A 39 11.47 3.74 36.38
N PHE A 40 12.72 3.33 36.10
CA PHE A 40 13.07 1.91 35.94
C PHE A 40 13.16 1.15 37.26
N SER A 41 13.56 1.81 38.36
CA SER A 41 13.55 1.19 39.68
C SER A 41 12.13 0.91 40.18
N ALA A 42 11.17 1.77 39.81
CA ALA A 42 9.74 1.57 40.05
C ALA A 42 9.09 0.47 39.17
N GLY A 43 9.84 -0.12 38.23
CA GLY A 43 9.38 -1.23 37.39
C GLY A 43 8.68 -0.81 36.09
N VAL A 44 8.72 0.48 35.74
CA VAL A 44 8.25 1.01 34.45
C VAL A 44 9.41 0.93 33.45
N ASP A 45 9.74 -0.30 33.08
CA ASP A 45 10.91 -0.68 32.27
C ASP A 45 10.60 -0.90 30.78
N THR A 46 9.33 -1.00 30.40
CA THR A 46 8.88 -1.30 29.04
C THR A 46 8.05 -0.17 28.46
N LEU A 47 8.07 -0.05 27.13
CA LEU A 47 7.32 0.99 26.42
C LEU A 47 5.81 0.92 26.70
N ASP A 48 5.28 -0.29 26.85
CA ASP A 48 3.86 -0.53 27.17
C ASP A 48 3.50 -0.02 28.56
N LYS A 49 4.28 -0.39 29.58
CA LYS A 49 4.11 0.11 30.95
C LYS A 49 4.22 1.62 31.00
N PHE A 50 5.15 2.21 30.26
CA PHE A 50 5.30 3.66 30.20
C PHE A 50 4.12 4.33 29.50
N SER A 51 3.56 3.73 28.45
CA SER A 51 2.37 4.28 27.77
C SER A 51 1.11 4.25 28.65
N ALA A 52 0.99 3.21 29.49
CA ALA A 52 -0.09 3.04 30.46
C ALA A 52 0.18 3.74 31.81
N PHE A 53 1.32 4.41 31.96
CA PHE A 53 1.79 4.99 33.22
C PHE A 53 0.83 6.01 33.83
N ALA A 54 0.11 6.74 32.99
CA ALA A 54 -0.90 7.71 33.39
C ALA A 54 -2.17 7.51 32.56
N THR A 55 -3.30 7.89 33.13
CA THR A 55 -4.59 7.88 32.42
C THR A 55 -4.72 9.08 31.48
N GLY A 56 -4.24 10.26 31.92
CA GLY A 56 -4.31 11.53 31.20
C GLY A 56 -3.14 12.46 31.50
N GLU A 57 -3.08 13.62 30.83
CA GLU A 57 -2.00 14.60 31.06
C GLU A 57 -2.01 15.18 32.47
N ALA A 58 -3.19 15.41 33.06
CA ALA A 58 -3.30 15.92 34.43
C ALA A 58 -2.77 14.92 35.46
N ASP A 59 -3.02 13.63 35.24
CA ASP A 59 -2.54 12.52 36.07
C ASP A 59 -1.01 12.39 35.98
N LEU A 60 -0.47 12.47 34.75
CA LEU A 60 0.98 12.50 34.53
C LEU A 60 1.64 13.68 35.26
N LEU A 61 1.04 14.88 35.21
CA LEU A 61 1.56 16.05 35.91
C LEU A 61 1.54 15.90 37.44
N ALA A 62 0.52 15.24 37.99
CA ALA A 62 0.45 14.95 39.42
C ALA A 62 1.57 13.97 39.83
N VAL A 63 1.74 12.88 39.08
CA VAL A 63 2.82 11.90 39.34
C VAL A 63 4.20 12.52 39.22
N LEU A 64 4.45 13.37 38.21
CA LEU A 64 5.72 14.08 38.07
C LEU A 64 6.00 15.03 39.23
N LYS A 65 4.97 15.65 39.79
CA LYS A 65 5.10 16.53 40.95
C LYS A 65 5.40 15.74 42.23
N ASP A 66 4.66 14.66 42.48
CA ASP A 66 4.70 13.94 43.74
C ASP A 66 5.91 12.99 43.82
N GLU A 67 6.16 12.21 42.77
CA GLU A 67 7.20 11.17 42.75
C GLU A 67 8.54 11.68 42.21
N PHE A 68 8.52 12.53 41.18
CA PHE A 68 9.74 13.04 40.53
C PHE A 68 10.17 14.42 41.04
N ARG A 69 9.40 15.04 41.94
CA ARG A 69 9.65 16.39 42.48
C ARG A 69 9.81 17.46 41.38
N LEU A 70 9.20 17.23 40.22
CA LEU A 70 9.20 18.13 39.08
C LEU A 70 7.95 19.01 39.15
N ASP A 71 8.06 20.13 39.87
CA ASP A 71 6.97 21.10 39.94
C ASP A 71 7.00 22.07 38.74
N PRO A 72 5.95 22.13 37.90
CA PRO A 72 5.88 23.08 36.80
C PRO A 72 5.93 24.54 37.24
N THR A 73 5.65 24.86 38.51
CA THR A 73 5.71 26.24 39.01
C THR A 73 7.06 26.65 39.59
N ALA A 74 7.95 25.70 39.88
CA ALA A 74 9.23 25.97 40.54
C ALA A 74 10.28 26.66 39.65
N GLY A 75 10.23 26.50 38.31
CA GLY A 75 11.16 27.17 37.41
C GLY A 75 11.09 26.72 35.95
N LEU A 76 11.76 27.44 35.05
CA LEU A 76 11.76 27.16 33.61
C LEU A 76 12.42 25.81 33.29
N ALA A 77 13.47 25.42 34.02
CA ALA A 77 14.13 24.13 33.86
C ALA A 77 13.20 22.95 34.21
N ALA A 78 12.46 23.05 35.32
CA ALA A 78 11.48 22.05 35.72
C ALA A 78 10.34 21.94 34.69
N ARG A 79 9.87 23.07 34.14
CA ARG A 79 8.89 23.07 33.03
C ARG A 79 9.43 22.37 31.78
N GLY A 80 10.71 22.55 31.46
CA GLY A 80 11.37 21.87 30.35
C GLY A 80 11.35 20.35 30.51
N GLN A 81 11.77 19.85 31.68
CA GLN A 81 11.74 18.41 31.99
C GLN A 81 10.32 17.84 31.96
N VAL A 82 9.34 18.55 32.54
CA VAL A 82 7.92 18.16 32.47
C VAL A 82 7.44 18.07 31.02
N ALA A 83 7.79 19.04 30.17
CA ALA A 83 7.44 19.01 28.75
C ALA A 83 8.08 17.82 28.02
N SER A 84 9.33 17.49 28.32
CA SER A 84 10.01 16.31 27.79
C SER A 84 9.29 15.01 28.19
N PHE A 85 8.85 14.88 29.44
CA PHE A 85 8.05 13.74 29.89
C PHE A 85 6.70 13.65 29.17
N VAL A 86 5.97 14.76 29.04
CA VAL A 86 4.69 14.81 28.32
C VAL A 86 4.87 14.42 26.85
N ALA A 87 5.92 14.91 26.20
CA ALA A 87 6.24 14.57 24.81
C ALA A 87 6.63 13.10 24.65
N ALA A 88 7.44 12.57 25.56
CA ALA A 88 7.83 11.16 25.60
C ALA A 88 6.60 10.25 25.77
N TRP A 89 5.74 10.56 26.74
CA TRP A 89 4.55 9.77 27.04
C TRP A 89 3.50 9.79 25.92
N LYS A 90 3.28 10.94 25.27
CA LYS A 90 2.43 11.01 24.07
C LYS A 90 3.01 10.19 22.92
N ALA A 91 4.34 10.24 22.72
CA ALA A 91 5.01 9.48 21.68
C ALA A 91 4.97 7.97 21.95
N SER A 92 5.06 7.53 23.21
CA SER A 92 4.96 6.11 23.56
C SER A 92 3.57 5.55 23.28
N LYS A 93 2.49 6.27 23.64
CA LYS A 93 1.11 5.87 23.31
C LYS A 93 0.89 5.61 21.82
N VAL A 94 1.35 6.53 20.97
CA VAL A 94 1.23 6.38 19.50
C VAL A 94 2.03 5.18 18.98
N ARG A 95 3.21 4.93 19.54
CA ARG A 95 4.06 3.80 19.13
C ARG A 95 3.45 2.46 19.54
N VAL A 96 2.97 2.35 20.79
CA VAL A 96 2.33 1.13 21.30
C VAL A 96 1.06 0.83 20.51
N GLN A 97 0.23 1.85 20.24
CA GLN A 97 -0.97 1.68 19.43
C GLN A 97 -0.63 1.19 18.02
N ARG A 98 0.36 1.79 17.34
CA ARG A 98 0.79 1.35 16.00
C ARG A 98 1.40 -0.05 16.02
N GLN A 99 2.17 -0.38 17.05
CA GLN A 99 2.74 -1.71 17.20
C GLN A 99 1.63 -2.76 17.34
N ALA A 100 0.62 -2.49 18.16
CA ALA A 100 -0.54 -3.36 18.32
C ALA A 100 -1.38 -3.47 17.04
N GLU A 101 -1.56 -2.38 16.28
CA GLU A 101 -2.23 -2.41 14.98
C GLU A 101 -1.45 -3.26 13.97
N VAL A 102 -0.12 -3.12 13.91
CA VAL A 102 0.74 -3.91 13.02
C VAL A 102 0.74 -5.38 13.42
N GLU A 103 0.82 -5.69 14.71
CA GLU A 103 0.75 -7.07 15.23
C GLU A 103 -0.62 -7.70 14.94
N ALA A 104 -1.73 -6.98 15.14
CA ALA A 104 -3.06 -7.45 14.77
C ALA A 104 -3.22 -7.64 13.25
N GLU A 105 -2.62 -6.78 12.43
CA GLU A 105 -2.58 -6.96 10.98
C GLU A 105 -1.71 -8.15 10.56
N GLN A 106 -0.64 -8.45 11.30
CA GLN A 106 0.24 -9.60 11.08
C GLN A 106 -0.39 -10.92 11.52
N ASP A 107 -1.22 -10.92 12.56
CA ASP A 107 -1.94 -12.12 13.01
C ASP A 107 -3.14 -12.44 12.09
N THR A 108 -3.84 -11.41 11.60
CA THR A 108 -5.03 -11.61 10.75
C THR A 108 -4.71 -11.92 9.31
N ARG A 109 -3.55 -11.47 8.84
CA ARG A 109 -3.04 -11.81 7.52
C ARG A 109 -1.93 -12.82 7.78
N GLU A 110 -2.13 -14.09 7.46
CA GLU A 110 -1.07 -15.11 7.46
C GLU A 110 0.06 -14.70 6.49
N TRP A 111 0.91 -13.73 6.86
CA TRP A 111 2.05 -13.31 6.07
C TRP A 111 3.13 -14.35 6.26
N THR A 112 3.63 -14.89 5.15
CA THR A 112 4.87 -15.66 5.16
C THR A 112 5.97 -14.78 5.76
N LYS A 113 6.55 -15.21 6.88
CA LYS A 113 7.62 -14.46 7.54
C LYS A 113 8.77 -14.33 6.55
N PRO A 114 9.21 -13.10 6.21
CA PRO A 114 10.27 -12.93 5.24
C PRO A 114 11.57 -13.51 5.80
N ILE A 115 12.21 -14.41 5.04
CA ILE A 115 13.50 -14.98 5.43
C ILE A 115 14.57 -13.88 5.27
N PRO A 116 15.38 -13.57 6.29
CA PRO A 116 16.55 -12.71 6.10
C PRO A 116 17.50 -13.29 5.03
N THR A 117 18.08 -12.45 4.16
CA THR A 117 18.96 -12.94 3.08
C THR A 117 20.14 -13.78 3.60
N ALA A 118 20.64 -13.48 4.80
CA ALA A 118 21.68 -14.26 5.45
C ALA A 118 21.23 -15.71 5.73
N GLU A 119 19.99 -15.91 6.21
CA GLU A 119 19.44 -17.23 6.50
C GLU A 119 19.20 -18.04 5.22
N TYR A 120 18.74 -17.40 4.15
CA TYR A 120 18.63 -18.03 2.82
C TYR A 120 19.99 -18.58 2.34
N LEU A 121 21.06 -17.80 2.51
CA LEU A 121 22.41 -18.25 2.17
C LEU A 121 22.91 -19.38 3.07
N LEU A 122 22.58 -19.36 4.37
CA LEU A 122 22.91 -20.45 5.29
C LEU A 122 22.19 -21.74 4.93
N LEU A 123 20.91 -21.68 4.54
CA LEU A 123 20.14 -22.84 4.06
C LEU A 123 20.77 -23.42 2.79
N ARG A 124 21.16 -22.56 1.84
CA ARG A 124 21.89 -22.98 0.64
C ARG A 124 23.22 -23.66 1.00
N GLN A 125 24.01 -23.08 1.90
CA GLN A 125 25.28 -23.65 2.34
C GLN A 125 25.11 -24.99 3.06
N ALA A 126 24.09 -25.11 3.91
CA ALA A 126 23.77 -26.34 4.62
C ALA A 126 23.38 -27.47 3.64
N TYR A 127 22.59 -27.15 2.63
CA TYR A 127 22.24 -28.09 1.56
C TYR A 127 23.47 -28.53 0.77
N VAL A 128 24.31 -27.57 0.34
CA VAL A 128 25.53 -27.88 -0.42
C VAL A 128 26.50 -28.74 0.39
N LYS A 129 26.62 -28.47 1.69
CA LYS A 129 27.46 -29.26 2.59
C LYS A 129 26.99 -30.71 2.73
N THR A 130 25.69 -30.95 2.69
CA THR A 130 25.10 -32.29 2.91
C THR A 130 24.96 -33.09 1.63
N TYR A 131 24.58 -32.46 0.53
CA TYR A 131 24.23 -33.13 -0.74
C TYR A 131 25.19 -32.80 -1.90
N GLY A 132 26.15 -31.89 -1.72
CA GLY A 132 27.15 -31.55 -2.74
C GLY A 132 26.75 -30.35 -3.60
N THR A 133 27.10 -30.36 -4.89
CA THR A 133 26.93 -29.20 -5.77
C THR A 133 25.46 -28.93 -6.07
N LEU A 134 25.04 -27.68 -5.91
CA LEU A 134 23.70 -27.20 -6.26
C LEU A 134 23.79 -26.25 -7.45
N ASP A 135 23.15 -26.60 -8.56
CA ASP A 135 23.00 -25.71 -9.71
C ASP A 135 22.11 -24.53 -9.32
N GLU A 136 22.51 -23.33 -9.72
CA GLU A 136 21.82 -22.11 -9.35
C GLU A 136 20.46 -21.98 -10.03
N ARG A 137 20.29 -22.61 -11.20
CA ARG A 137 19.04 -22.61 -11.99
C ARG A 137 17.89 -23.36 -11.33
N VAL A 138 18.21 -24.33 -10.48
CA VAL A 138 17.21 -25.16 -9.77
C VAL A 138 17.01 -24.70 -8.34
N LEU A 139 17.58 -23.54 -7.96
CA LEU A 139 17.35 -22.99 -6.64
C LEU A 139 15.88 -22.58 -6.49
N PRO A 140 15.22 -23.01 -5.41
CA PRO A 140 13.89 -22.50 -5.11
C PRO A 140 13.98 -20.99 -4.85
N SER A 141 12.91 -20.29 -5.25
CA SER A 141 12.74 -18.89 -4.93
C SER A 141 12.70 -18.68 -3.42
N LYS A 142 13.02 -17.46 -3.01
CA LYS A 142 12.98 -17.08 -1.60
C LYS A 142 11.57 -17.20 -1.03
N GLU A 143 10.57 -16.75 -1.77
CA GLU A 143 9.15 -16.83 -1.39
C GLU A 143 8.68 -18.29 -1.22
N PHE A 144 9.15 -19.20 -2.09
CA PHE A 144 8.83 -20.61 -1.96
C PHE A 144 9.42 -21.23 -0.68
N LEU A 145 10.65 -20.87 -0.33
CA LEU A 145 11.24 -21.31 0.94
C LEU A 145 10.53 -20.73 2.16
N GLU A 146 10.06 -19.48 2.09
CA GLU A 146 9.28 -18.84 3.17
C GLU A 146 7.97 -19.60 3.44
N LYS A 147 7.25 -19.97 2.36
CA LYS A 147 6.06 -20.82 2.45
C LYS A 147 6.37 -22.18 3.07
N LYS A 148 7.48 -22.82 2.67
CA LYS A 148 7.88 -24.12 3.24
C LYS A 148 8.32 -24.03 4.70
N LEU A 149 9.00 -22.97 5.12
CA LEU A 149 9.31 -22.77 6.53
C LEU A 149 8.05 -22.55 7.35
N MET A 150 7.07 -21.82 6.82
CA MET A 150 5.78 -21.65 7.47
C MET A 150 5.04 -22.98 7.66
N GLU A 151 4.97 -23.85 6.64
CA GLU A 151 4.39 -25.18 6.77
C GLU A 151 5.10 -26.03 7.84
N VAL A 152 6.43 -25.90 7.94
CA VAL A 152 7.24 -26.55 8.98
C VAL A 152 6.91 -26.00 10.38
N GLU A 153 6.77 -24.68 10.53
CA GLU A 153 6.42 -24.05 11.81
C GLU A 153 5.02 -24.43 12.30
N HIS A 154 4.05 -24.50 11.39
CA HIS A 154 2.66 -24.83 11.72
C HIS A 154 2.42 -26.34 11.85
N GLY A 155 3.35 -27.17 11.35
CA GLY A 155 3.21 -28.62 11.30
C GLY A 155 2.16 -29.10 10.30
N GLU A 156 1.75 -28.24 9.37
CA GLU A 156 0.74 -28.51 8.35
C GLU A 156 1.41 -28.59 6.97
N PHE A 157 1.70 -29.82 6.53
CA PHE A 157 2.30 -30.03 5.23
C PHE A 157 1.22 -30.20 4.16
N LYS A 158 1.29 -29.36 3.13
CA LYS A 158 0.41 -29.47 1.97
C LYS A 158 1.24 -29.73 0.71
N SER A 159 0.76 -30.66 -0.12
CA SER A 159 1.32 -30.83 -1.45
C SER A 159 0.97 -29.63 -2.30
N GLU A 160 1.99 -28.95 -2.82
CA GLU A 160 1.82 -27.84 -3.75
C GLU A 160 1.78 -28.34 -5.19
N SER A 161 1.07 -27.61 -6.05
CA SER A 161 1.12 -27.84 -7.49
C SER A 161 2.52 -27.52 -8.00
N LEU A 162 3.03 -28.26 -8.99
CA LEU A 162 4.30 -27.93 -9.66
C LEU A 162 4.32 -26.53 -10.28
N GLN A 163 3.14 -25.92 -10.49
CA GLN A 163 3.02 -24.53 -10.97
C GLN A 163 3.30 -23.48 -9.88
N GLU A 164 3.25 -23.87 -8.60
CA GLU A 164 3.53 -22.99 -7.45
C GLU A 164 5.01 -23.06 -7.02
N VAL A 165 5.74 -24.06 -7.53
CA VAL A 165 7.18 -24.20 -7.30
C VAL A 165 7.90 -23.26 -8.25
N THR A 166 8.31 -22.11 -7.73
CA THR A 166 9.07 -21.12 -8.50
C THR A 166 10.55 -21.25 -8.23
N THR A 167 11.34 -21.24 -9.29
CA THR A 167 12.79 -21.10 -9.19
C THR A 167 13.17 -19.65 -8.88
N ARG A 168 14.38 -19.43 -8.38
CA ARG A 168 14.95 -18.09 -8.16
C ARG A 168 14.81 -17.21 -9.40
N ASP A 169 15.04 -17.78 -10.58
CA ASP A 169 15.07 -17.04 -11.84
C ASP A 169 13.66 -16.84 -12.43
N GLU A 170 12.68 -17.71 -12.14
CA GLU A 170 11.28 -17.56 -12.57
C GLU A 170 10.53 -16.47 -11.82
N LEU A 171 10.98 -16.14 -10.61
CA LEU A 171 10.31 -15.16 -9.76
C LEU A 171 10.70 -13.71 -10.07
N ASP A 172 11.54 -13.47 -11.07
CA ASP A 172 11.81 -12.12 -11.54
C ASP A 172 11.40 -11.90 -13.01
N PRO A 173 10.09 -11.96 -13.32
CA PRO A 173 9.59 -11.60 -14.64
C PRO A 173 9.75 -10.10 -14.97
N ASP A 174 10.23 -9.27 -14.03
CA ASP A 174 10.26 -7.80 -14.14
C ASP A 174 11.62 -7.12 -13.87
N THR A 175 12.69 -7.89 -13.63
CA THR A 175 14.06 -7.33 -13.52
C THR A 175 14.91 -7.74 -14.70
N LEU A 176 14.98 -6.86 -15.70
CA LEU A 176 16.05 -6.93 -16.68
C LEU A 176 17.31 -6.37 -16.03
N MET A 177 18.43 -7.08 -16.02
CA MET A 177 19.70 -6.50 -15.59
C MET A 177 20.45 -5.97 -16.82
N ASP A 178 21.08 -4.80 -16.72
CA ASP A 178 21.98 -4.32 -17.76
C ASP A 178 23.33 -5.07 -17.72
N ALA A 179 24.18 -4.86 -18.72
CA ALA A 179 25.53 -5.45 -18.77
C ALA A 179 26.47 -4.98 -17.62
N SER A 180 26.01 -4.03 -16.80
CA SER A 180 26.72 -3.46 -15.64
C SER A 180 26.06 -3.84 -14.31
N ASP A 181 25.18 -4.85 -14.31
CA ASP A 181 24.51 -5.40 -13.12
C ASP A 181 23.54 -4.42 -12.43
N ASN A 182 23.07 -3.38 -13.12
CA ASN A 182 22.01 -2.51 -12.62
C ASN A 182 20.63 -3.11 -12.92
N VAL A 183 19.75 -3.08 -11.91
CA VAL A 183 18.33 -3.42 -12.01
C VAL A 183 17.62 -2.43 -12.93
N ILE A 184 17.28 -2.87 -14.14
CA ILE A 184 16.38 -2.17 -15.05
C ILE A 184 14.95 -2.56 -14.67
N HIS A 185 14.23 -1.65 -14.03
CA HIS A 185 12.79 -1.80 -13.83
C HIS A 185 12.10 -1.85 -15.19
N THR A 186 11.38 -2.95 -15.47
CA THR A 186 10.48 -3.02 -16.62
C THR A 186 9.36 -1.99 -16.45
N PRO A 187 9.16 -1.07 -17.41
CA PRO A 187 8.06 -0.12 -17.32
C PRO A 187 6.72 -0.87 -17.47
N PRO A 188 5.71 -0.59 -16.63
CA PRO A 188 4.38 -1.18 -16.80
C PRO A 188 3.86 -0.95 -18.22
N TRP A 189 3.25 -1.98 -18.84
CA TRP A 189 2.76 -1.88 -20.21
C TRP A 189 1.80 -0.71 -20.43
N GLN A 190 0.98 -0.41 -19.42
CA GLN A 190 0.07 0.73 -19.43
C GLN A 190 0.81 2.07 -19.55
N LEU A 191 1.99 2.20 -18.94
CA LEU A 191 2.84 3.39 -19.04
C LEU A 191 3.44 3.51 -20.45
N VAL A 192 3.89 2.40 -21.02
CA VAL A 192 4.41 2.38 -22.40
C VAL A 192 3.33 2.81 -23.40
N LEU A 193 2.11 2.27 -23.28
CA LEU A 193 0.98 2.66 -24.12
C LEU A 193 0.58 4.13 -23.94
N ALA A 194 0.60 4.64 -22.71
CA ALA A 194 0.30 6.05 -22.44
C ALA A 194 1.35 6.99 -23.05
N TYR A 195 2.64 6.63 -22.98
CA TYR A 195 3.72 7.37 -23.61
C TYR A 195 3.61 7.36 -25.15
N GLU A 196 3.30 6.20 -25.74
CA GLU A 196 3.07 6.06 -27.19
C GLU A 196 1.92 6.96 -27.67
N GLN A 197 0.81 7.00 -26.92
CA GLN A 197 -0.30 7.91 -27.21
C GLN A 197 0.11 9.38 -27.09
N ALA A 198 0.99 9.74 -26.14
CA ALA A 198 1.49 11.10 -26.00
C ALA A 198 2.37 11.51 -27.20
N ILE A 199 3.23 10.61 -27.69
CA ILE A 199 4.01 10.82 -28.92
C ILE A 199 3.06 11.09 -30.09
N ARG A 200 1.99 10.31 -30.26
CA ARG A 200 0.98 10.52 -31.31
C ARG A 200 0.35 11.91 -31.25
N LYS A 201 -0.04 12.36 -30.05
CA LYS A 201 -0.64 13.70 -29.86
C LYS A 201 0.36 14.79 -30.21
N GLN A 202 1.61 14.65 -29.78
CA GLN A 202 2.64 15.64 -30.04
C GLN A 202 3.00 15.72 -31.54
N ALA A 203 3.07 14.57 -32.22
CA ALA A 203 3.25 14.53 -33.66
C ALA A 203 2.12 15.27 -34.39
N PHE A 204 0.87 15.06 -33.97
CA PHE A 204 -0.28 15.78 -34.53
C PHE A 204 -0.20 17.29 -34.28
N HIS A 205 0.26 17.71 -33.09
CA HIS A 205 0.49 19.13 -32.81
C HIS A 205 1.53 19.74 -33.77
N TYR A 206 2.65 19.07 -34.05
CA TYR A 206 3.63 19.55 -35.04
C TYR A 206 3.08 19.61 -36.46
N MET A 207 2.21 18.67 -36.84
CA MET A 207 1.55 18.71 -38.14
C MET A 207 0.63 19.92 -38.29
N VAL A 208 -0.13 20.26 -37.24
CA VAL A 208 -1.10 21.37 -37.28
C VAL A 208 -0.43 22.73 -37.10
N ALA A 209 0.55 22.84 -36.19
CA ALA A 209 1.20 24.10 -35.87
C ALA A 209 2.28 24.49 -36.87
N ASP A 210 3.14 23.53 -37.25
CA ASP A 210 4.33 23.78 -38.08
C ASP A 210 4.12 23.34 -39.54
N ASN A 211 2.90 22.90 -39.90
CA ASN A 211 2.54 22.35 -41.22
C ASN A 211 3.52 21.28 -41.73
N SER A 212 4.09 20.50 -40.81
CA SER A 212 5.16 19.54 -41.08
C SER A 212 4.61 18.21 -41.60
N PRO A 213 5.27 17.55 -42.57
CA PRO A 213 4.82 16.27 -43.10
C PRO A 213 4.83 15.20 -42.00
N MET A 214 3.84 14.31 -42.03
CA MET A 214 3.57 13.35 -40.95
C MET A 214 4.83 12.59 -40.49
N GLY A 215 5.63 12.07 -41.41
CA GLY A 215 6.86 11.33 -41.07
C GLY A 215 7.85 12.14 -40.25
N ALA A 216 8.12 13.40 -40.64
CA ALA A 216 9.02 14.28 -39.92
C ALA A 216 8.46 14.70 -38.56
N SER A 217 7.15 14.91 -38.46
CA SER A 217 6.47 15.26 -37.21
C SER A 217 6.53 14.13 -36.18
N TRP A 218 6.38 12.88 -36.62
CA TRP A 218 6.58 11.71 -35.77
C TRP A 218 8.03 11.56 -35.33
N GLU A 219 8.97 11.74 -36.26
CA GLU A 219 10.39 11.66 -35.94
C GLU A 219 10.86 12.76 -34.98
N ARG A 220 10.18 13.90 -34.99
CA ARG A 220 10.40 14.98 -34.03
C ARG A 220 9.76 14.67 -32.67
N ALA A 221 8.55 14.11 -32.65
CA ALA A 221 7.79 13.85 -31.43
C ALA A 221 8.39 12.77 -30.53
N TRP A 222 8.88 11.65 -31.08
CA TRP A 222 9.54 10.61 -30.25
C TRP A 222 10.95 11.00 -29.78
N LYS A 223 11.62 11.95 -30.47
CA LYS A 223 12.91 12.53 -30.07
C LYS A 223 12.77 13.70 -29.09
N ASP A 224 11.54 14.18 -28.87
CA ASP A 224 11.29 15.31 -27.98
C ASP A 224 11.56 14.93 -26.51
N PRO A 225 12.60 15.51 -25.86
CA PRO A 225 12.94 15.20 -24.49
C PRO A 225 11.83 15.59 -23.52
N VAL A 226 11.05 16.64 -23.81
CA VAL A 226 9.97 17.11 -22.93
C VAL A 226 8.83 16.08 -22.87
N THR A 227 8.44 15.55 -24.03
CA THR A 227 7.42 14.49 -24.11
C THR A 227 7.87 13.22 -23.39
N LYS A 228 9.14 12.83 -23.53
CA LYS A 228 9.74 11.68 -22.82
C LYS A 228 9.79 11.90 -21.31
N GLU A 229 10.30 13.03 -20.84
CA GLU A 229 10.44 13.32 -19.42
C GLU A 229 9.08 13.36 -18.73
N ARG A 230 8.10 14.04 -19.33
CA ARG A 230 6.78 14.25 -18.73
C ARG A 230 5.91 12.99 -18.74
N HIS A 231 5.95 12.21 -19.81
CA HIS A 231 5.02 11.10 -20.03
C HIS A 231 5.63 9.71 -19.84
N PHE A 232 6.96 9.60 -19.72
CA PHE A 232 7.65 8.32 -19.51
C PHE A 232 8.62 8.37 -18.32
N SER A 233 9.67 9.19 -18.36
CA SER A 233 10.72 9.16 -17.32
C SER A 233 10.20 9.53 -15.93
N THR A 234 9.42 10.62 -15.81
CA THR A 234 8.87 11.06 -14.52
C THR A 234 7.86 10.05 -13.96
N PRO A 235 6.86 9.58 -14.73
CA PRO A 235 5.97 8.52 -14.24
C PRO A 235 6.73 7.23 -13.90
N LEU A 236 7.70 6.79 -14.71
CA LEU A 236 8.49 5.58 -14.44
C LEU A 236 9.26 5.67 -13.11
N SER A 237 9.86 6.83 -12.85
CA SER A 237 10.57 7.11 -11.59
C SER A 237 9.65 7.13 -10.38
N LEU A 238 8.38 7.49 -10.58
CA LEU A 238 7.33 7.43 -9.56
C LEU A 238 6.75 6.02 -9.38
N TYR A 239 6.75 5.20 -10.44
CA TYR A 239 6.34 3.78 -10.40
C TYR A 239 7.39 2.92 -9.69
N SER A 240 8.69 3.16 -9.94
CA SER A 240 9.80 2.47 -9.25
C SER A 240 9.80 2.67 -7.72
N LYS A 241 9.07 3.68 -7.22
CA LYS A 241 8.86 3.93 -5.77
C LYS A 241 7.56 3.40 -5.20
N ARG A 242 6.65 2.90 -6.03
CA ARG A 242 5.47 2.17 -5.55
C ARG A 242 5.90 0.72 -5.45
N ARG A 243 5.81 0.13 -4.25
CA ARG A 243 5.67 -1.32 -4.15
C ARG A 243 4.54 -1.72 -5.09
N PRO A 244 4.54 -2.92 -5.69
CA PRO A 244 3.32 -3.45 -6.27
C PRO A 244 2.35 -3.58 -5.09
N ASP A 245 1.59 -2.51 -4.82
CA ASP A 245 0.32 -2.62 -4.15
C ASP A 245 -0.40 -3.63 -5.03
N ASN A 246 -0.59 -4.82 -4.47
CA ASN A 246 -1.45 -5.87 -4.96
C ASN A 246 -2.57 -5.16 -5.72
N ILE A 247 -2.54 -5.26 -7.06
CA ILE A 247 -3.59 -4.71 -7.89
C ILE A 247 -4.85 -5.26 -7.24
N ASN A 248 -5.70 -4.37 -6.73
CA ASN A 248 -6.96 -4.72 -6.09
C ASN A 248 -7.90 -5.24 -7.19
N MET A 249 -7.52 -6.39 -7.76
CA MET A 249 -8.35 -7.31 -8.49
C MET A 249 -9.34 -7.80 -7.45
N PRO A 250 -10.64 -7.60 -7.67
CA PRO A 250 -11.63 -8.05 -6.71
C PRO A 250 -11.49 -9.58 -6.58
N ALA A 251 -11.63 -10.09 -5.35
CA ALA A 251 -11.42 -11.49 -5.02
C ALA A 251 -12.10 -12.41 -6.06
N ARG A 252 -11.48 -13.56 -6.38
CA ARG A 252 -11.96 -14.54 -7.38
C ARG A 252 -13.44 -14.92 -7.22
N GLU A 253 -13.98 -14.74 -6.01
CA GLU A 253 -15.37 -14.96 -5.61
C GLU A 253 -16.38 -13.92 -6.18
N THR A 254 -15.91 -12.75 -6.62
CA THR A 254 -16.73 -11.71 -7.27
C THR A 254 -16.86 -11.90 -8.79
N TRP A 255 -16.22 -12.93 -9.33
CA TRP A 255 -16.38 -13.30 -10.73
C TRP A 255 -17.74 -13.96 -10.91
N ILE A 256 -18.62 -13.30 -11.67
CA ILE A 256 -19.94 -13.84 -12.01
C ILE A 256 -19.75 -15.22 -12.66
N PRO A 257 -20.21 -16.33 -12.06
CA PRO A 257 -20.15 -17.61 -12.71
C PRO A 257 -21.02 -17.57 -13.97
N ARG A 258 -20.50 -18.06 -15.10
CA ARG A 258 -21.32 -18.24 -16.30
C ARG A 258 -22.53 -19.10 -15.92
N PRO A 259 -23.76 -18.67 -16.23
CA PRO A 259 -24.94 -19.47 -15.90
C PRO A 259 -24.91 -20.80 -16.68
N PRO A 260 -25.48 -21.88 -16.11
CA PRO A 260 -25.41 -23.21 -16.68
C PRO A 260 -26.21 -23.24 -17.98
N GLY A 261 -25.51 -23.27 -19.11
CA GLY A 261 -26.12 -23.47 -20.41
C GLY A 261 -26.66 -24.89 -20.55
N LYS A 262 -27.97 -25.08 -20.40
CA LYS A 262 -28.65 -26.18 -21.08
C LYS A 262 -28.64 -25.88 -22.58
N GLY A 263 -27.80 -26.59 -23.32
CA GLY A 263 -27.68 -26.39 -24.76
C GLY A 263 -26.72 -27.40 -25.38
N GLN A 264 -27.30 -28.53 -25.74
CA GLN A 264 -26.70 -29.66 -26.45
C GLN A 264 -25.95 -29.23 -27.74
N LYS A 265 -24.96 -30.04 -28.13
CA LYS A 265 -24.18 -30.00 -29.40
C LYS A 265 -24.96 -29.41 -30.59
N GLY A 266 -24.36 -28.44 -31.28
CA GLY A 266 -24.84 -27.91 -32.56
C GLY A 266 -23.73 -27.18 -33.32
N THR A 267 -23.64 -27.45 -34.61
CA THR A 267 -22.55 -27.20 -35.55
C THR A 267 -22.38 -25.76 -36.04
N LYS A 268 -21.19 -25.52 -36.61
CA LYS A 268 -20.76 -24.40 -37.49
C LYS A 268 -21.88 -23.61 -38.17
N GLY A 269 -21.78 -22.28 -38.11
CA GLY A 269 -22.35 -21.40 -39.14
C GLY A 269 -22.67 -19.97 -38.71
N ALA A 270 -22.26 -19.04 -39.58
CA ALA A 270 -22.83 -17.70 -39.81
C ALA A 270 -22.43 -16.53 -38.88
N LYS A 271 -21.81 -15.53 -39.54
CA LYS A 271 -21.66 -14.13 -39.11
C LYS A 271 -23.01 -13.54 -38.70
N GLY A 272 -23.13 -13.10 -37.44
CA GLY A 272 -24.25 -12.29 -36.94
C GLY A 272 -23.75 -10.95 -36.41
N ARG A 273 -24.26 -9.85 -36.99
CA ARG A 273 -23.94 -8.45 -36.64
C ARG A 273 -24.16 -8.19 -35.14
N GLY A 274 -23.10 -7.78 -34.43
CA GLY A 274 -23.20 -7.30 -33.05
C GLY A 274 -24.00 -5.98 -32.97
N ARG A 275 -25.07 -5.96 -32.18
CA ARG A 275 -25.73 -4.73 -31.73
C ARG A 275 -24.80 -4.05 -30.71
N GLY A 276 -24.23 -2.92 -31.10
CA GLY A 276 -23.36 -2.11 -30.25
C GLY A 276 -24.07 -1.62 -28.98
N GLY A 277 -23.37 -1.69 -27.85
CA GLY A 277 -23.79 -1.09 -26.58
C GLY A 277 -23.85 0.43 -26.71
N ARG A 278 -24.98 1.03 -26.31
CA ARG A 278 -25.12 2.49 -26.27
C ARG A 278 -24.37 3.02 -25.05
N SER A 279 -23.33 3.81 -25.29
CA SER A 279 -22.71 4.64 -24.26
C SER A 279 -23.78 5.58 -23.66
N PHE A 280 -23.97 5.49 -22.34
CA PHE A 280 -24.94 6.32 -21.61
C PHE A 280 -24.47 7.78 -21.65
N ARG A 281 -25.26 8.67 -22.25
CA ARG A 281 -24.98 10.11 -22.28
C ARG A 281 -25.67 10.77 -21.10
N GLY A 282 -24.94 11.15 -20.05
CA GLY A 282 -25.45 11.87 -18.89
C GLY A 282 -24.51 11.75 -17.69
N HIS A 283 -24.65 12.64 -16.70
CA HIS A 283 -23.89 12.57 -15.46
C HIS A 283 -24.30 11.36 -14.62
N ALA A 284 -23.31 10.65 -14.07
CA ALA A 284 -23.50 9.47 -13.23
C ALA A 284 -23.85 9.79 -11.77
N ALA A 285 -23.52 10.98 -11.31
CA ALA A 285 -23.71 11.44 -9.94
C ALA A 285 -24.18 12.90 -9.90
N THR A 286 -24.81 13.30 -8.80
CA THR A 286 -25.21 14.68 -8.50
C THR A 286 -23.98 15.56 -8.31
N LYS A 287 -24.17 16.89 -8.25
CA LYS A 287 -23.09 17.84 -7.89
C LYS A 287 -22.49 17.57 -6.49
N THR A 288 -23.26 16.93 -5.62
CA THR A 288 -22.84 16.55 -4.26
C THR A 288 -22.22 15.15 -4.19
N GLY A 289 -22.09 14.45 -5.33
CA GLY A 289 -21.45 13.13 -5.41
C GLY A 289 -22.37 11.94 -5.16
N GLU A 290 -23.67 12.15 -4.99
CA GLU A 290 -24.64 11.06 -4.79
C GLU A 290 -25.00 10.39 -6.13
N PRO A 291 -25.11 9.06 -6.20
CA PRO A 291 -25.34 8.36 -7.46
C PRO A 291 -26.78 8.50 -7.97
N ILE A 292 -26.90 8.77 -9.27
CA ILE A 292 -28.19 9.03 -9.95
C ILE A 292 -28.77 7.72 -10.50
N CYS A 293 -30.09 7.56 -10.42
CA CYS A 293 -30.76 6.38 -10.95
C CYS A 293 -30.76 6.38 -12.48
N PHE A 294 -29.98 5.49 -13.09
CA PHE A 294 -29.93 5.37 -14.55
C PHE A 294 -31.23 4.86 -15.16
N ARG A 295 -31.93 3.94 -14.49
CA ARG A 295 -33.23 3.41 -14.95
C ARG A 295 -34.31 4.50 -15.00
N TYR A 296 -34.36 5.36 -13.99
CA TYR A 296 -35.24 6.53 -13.98
C TYR A 296 -35.00 7.43 -15.20
N ASN A 297 -33.75 7.56 -15.63
CA ASN A 297 -33.31 8.37 -16.77
C ASN A 297 -33.44 7.68 -18.14
N THR A 298 -34.15 6.56 -18.23
CA THR A 298 -34.52 5.91 -19.51
C THR A 298 -35.99 6.14 -19.84
N GLU A 299 -36.40 5.81 -21.07
CA GLU A 299 -37.80 5.90 -21.54
C GLU A 299 -38.75 5.06 -20.69
N GLU A 300 -38.27 3.95 -20.11
CA GLU A 300 -39.06 2.99 -19.32
C GLU A 300 -39.28 3.44 -17.86
N GLY A 301 -38.51 4.41 -17.36
CA GLY A 301 -38.56 4.87 -15.97
C GLY A 301 -38.05 3.85 -14.94
N CYS A 302 -38.10 4.21 -13.65
CA CYS A 302 -37.70 3.32 -12.55
C CYS A 302 -38.93 2.68 -11.90
N SER A 303 -39.01 1.35 -11.95
CA SER A 303 -40.12 0.55 -11.38
C SER A 303 -39.93 0.15 -9.91
N LEU A 304 -38.82 0.55 -9.28
CA LEU A 304 -38.51 0.18 -7.89
C LEU A 304 -39.11 1.18 -6.90
N ALA A 305 -39.96 0.69 -5.99
CA ALA A 305 -40.64 1.51 -4.98
C ALA A 305 -39.67 2.21 -4.00
N ASN A 306 -38.58 1.53 -3.60
CA ASN A 306 -37.53 2.08 -2.73
C ASN A 306 -36.18 2.08 -3.44
N CYS A 307 -36.03 2.95 -4.45
CA CYS A 307 -34.77 3.03 -5.19
C CYS A 307 -33.66 3.67 -4.34
N LYS A 308 -32.51 2.99 -4.21
CA LYS A 308 -31.31 3.49 -3.52
C LYS A 308 -30.67 4.70 -4.21
N PHE A 309 -30.98 4.91 -5.48
CA PHE A 309 -30.41 5.97 -6.32
C PHE A 309 -31.37 7.15 -6.44
N LYS A 310 -30.83 8.37 -6.55
CA LYS A 310 -31.66 9.58 -6.66
C LYS A 310 -32.39 9.63 -8.01
N HIS A 311 -33.71 9.82 -7.98
CA HIS A 311 -34.55 10.04 -9.15
C HIS A 311 -34.49 11.51 -9.59
N ILE A 312 -33.41 11.85 -10.30
CA ILE A 312 -33.21 13.19 -10.88
C ILE A 312 -32.71 13.09 -12.31
N CYS A 313 -32.91 14.14 -13.09
CA CYS A 313 -32.42 14.23 -14.46
C CYS A 313 -30.88 14.20 -14.52
N SER A 314 -30.29 13.26 -15.26
CA SER A 314 -28.82 13.15 -15.40
C SER A 314 -28.18 14.25 -16.27
N HIS A 315 -28.98 15.16 -16.87
CA HIS A 315 -28.48 16.29 -17.66
C HIS A 315 -28.48 17.61 -16.87
N CYS A 316 -29.61 17.96 -16.23
CA CYS A 316 -29.76 19.24 -15.54
C CYS A 316 -29.96 19.13 -14.02
N PHE A 317 -30.02 17.91 -13.47
CA PHE A 317 -30.20 17.61 -12.04
C PHE A 317 -31.53 18.07 -11.42
N ASP A 318 -32.53 18.45 -12.23
CA ASP A 318 -33.87 18.77 -11.75
C ASP A 318 -34.63 17.48 -11.37
N HIS A 319 -35.48 17.57 -10.33
CA HIS A 319 -36.27 16.44 -9.80
C HIS A 319 -37.57 16.15 -10.59
N ASN A 320 -38.05 17.12 -11.38
CA ASN A 320 -39.39 17.07 -11.98
C ASN A 320 -39.48 16.23 -13.27
N HIS A 321 -38.35 15.84 -13.86
CA HIS A 321 -38.32 15.09 -15.10
C HIS A 321 -37.12 14.13 -15.17
N ASN A 322 -37.19 13.18 -16.08
CA ASN A 322 -36.09 12.28 -16.40
C ASN A 322 -35.24 12.80 -17.58
N PHE A 323 -34.07 12.21 -17.79
CA PHE A 323 -33.15 12.61 -18.86
C PHE A 323 -33.77 12.70 -20.26
N VAL A 324 -34.71 11.81 -20.58
CA VAL A 324 -35.36 11.75 -21.90
C VAL A 324 -36.27 12.96 -22.11
N GLY A 325 -37.03 13.36 -21.09
CA GLY A 325 -37.92 14.52 -21.11
C GLY A 325 -37.27 15.85 -20.71
N CYS A 326 -35.94 15.96 -20.75
CA CYS A 326 -35.27 17.17 -20.29
C CYS A 326 -35.45 18.36 -21.25
N PRO A 327 -36.07 19.48 -20.81
CA PRO A 327 -36.30 20.65 -21.68
C PRO A 327 -35.01 21.39 -22.05
N LYS A 328 -33.93 21.17 -21.29
CA LYS A 328 -32.61 21.76 -21.53
C LYS A 328 -31.74 20.89 -22.46
N ARG A 329 -32.25 19.74 -22.91
CA ARG A 329 -31.54 18.82 -23.82
C ARG A 329 -31.90 19.15 -25.26
N LYS A 330 -30.89 19.48 -26.08
CA LYS A 330 -31.07 19.54 -27.54
C LYS A 330 -31.33 18.12 -28.07
N PRO A 331 -32.38 17.88 -28.89
CA PRO A 331 -32.57 16.60 -29.56
C PRO A 331 -31.30 16.24 -30.35
N ALA A 332 -30.93 14.96 -30.38
CA ALA A 332 -29.83 14.51 -31.23
C ALA A 332 -30.31 14.52 -32.69
N ASP A 333 -29.58 15.17 -33.59
CA ASP A 333 -29.85 15.16 -35.03
C ASP A 333 -29.83 13.71 -35.55
N THR A 334 -31.01 13.12 -35.73
CA THR A 334 -31.18 11.83 -36.42
C THR A 334 -31.58 12.07 -37.86
N ALA A 335 -30.68 12.67 -38.64
CA ALA A 335 -30.74 12.60 -40.10
C ALA A 335 -29.86 11.43 -40.56
N GLY A 336 -30.49 10.39 -41.13
CA GLY A 336 -29.79 9.32 -41.84
C GLY A 336 -30.00 7.91 -41.26
N LYS A 337 -31.24 7.41 -41.25
CA LYS A 337 -31.53 5.98 -41.37
C LYS A 337 -32.86 5.79 -42.14
N HIS A 338 -32.74 5.63 -43.46
CA HIS A 338 -33.63 4.76 -44.24
C HIS A 338 -32.78 3.60 -44.75
#